data_AF-A0A2U1VR76-F1
#
_entry.id   AF-A0A2U1VR76-F1
#
_cell.length_a   1.000
_cell.length_b   1.000
_cell.length_c   1.000
_cell.angle_alpha   90.00
_cell.angle_beta   90.00
_cell.angle_gamma   90.00
#
_symmetry.space_group_name_H-M   'P 1'
#
loop_
_entity.id
_entity.type
_entity.pdbx_description
1 polymer ?
#
loop_
_entity_poly.entity_id
_entity_poly.type
_entity_poly.pdbx_seq_one_letter_code
_entity_poly.pdbx_strand_id
1 'polypeptide(L)'
;MPDIATTDELRRRIARASVGIAALARREPDNRWLTSIQRQLDYVDGEARAGRDRLDRAAELNFGLLASHYVDDVDPALAAELHAISAATRRLFGG
;
A
#
# COMPACT_ATOMS: atom_id res chain seq x y z
N MET A 1 -0.01 15.44 -3.11
CA MET A 1 0.00 14.47 -4.21
C MET A 1 -1.36 14.48 -4.90
N PRO A 2 -1.46 14.21 -6.22
CA PRO A 2 -2.75 14.09 -6.89
C PRO A 2 -3.54 12.92 -6.32
N ASP A 3 -4.87 13.06 -6.27
CA ASP A 3 -5.77 12.05 -5.71
C ASP A 3 -5.82 10.78 -6.60
N ILE A 4 -5.95 9.60 -6.00
CA ILE A 4 -6.02 8.30 -6.69
C ILE A 4 -7.48 7.98 -7.00
N ALA A 5 -7.97 8.46 -8.14
CA ALA A 5 -9.41 8.40 -8.46
C ALA A 5 -9.89 7.05 -9.03
N THR A 6 -9.00 6.21 -9.54
CA THR A 6 -9.37 4.96 -10.24
C THR A 6 -8.54 3.76 -9.75
N THR A 7 -9.08 2.56 -9.95
CA THR A 7 -8.36 1.30 -9.67
C THR A 7 -7.09 1.18 -10.52
N ASP A 8 -7.10 1.61 -11.78
CA ASP A 8 -5.88 1.61 -12.62
C ASP A 8 -4.79 2.53 -12.08
N GLU A 9 -5.15 3.72 -11.60
CA GLU A 9 -4.18 4.61 -10.96
C GLU A 9 -3.69 4.03 -9.64
N LEU A 10 -4.57 3.44 -8.84
CA LEU A 10 -4.20 2.75 -7.60
C LEU A 10 -3.15 1.67 -7.85
N ARG A 11 -3.38 0.83 -8.87
CA ARG A 11 -2.44 -0.25 -9.23
C ARG A 11 -1.08 0.28 -9.68
N ARG A 12 -1.04 1.36 -10.47
CA ARG A 12 0.22 2.03 -10.85
C ARG A 12 0.96 2.58 -9.64
N ARG A 13 0.24 3.18 -8.69
CA ARG A 13 0.79 3.71 -7.43
C ARG A 13 1.36 2.59 -6.56
N ILE A 14 0.60 1.50 -6.39
CA ILE A 14 1.05 0.30 -5.69
C ILE A 14 2.33 -0.25 -6.30
N ALA A 15 2.40 -0.40 -7.63
CA ALA A 15 3.60 -0.91 -8.29
C ALA A 15 4.85 -0.06 -7.98
N ARG A 16 4.71 1.28 -7.96
CA ARG A 16 5.80 2.19 -7.58
C ARG A 16 6.18 2.07 -6.10
N ALA A 17 5.18 2.07 -5.21
CA ALA A 17 5.42 1.94 -3.77
C ALA A 17 6.09 0.60 -3.41
N SER A 18 5.69 -0.50 -4.06
CA SER A 18 6.30 -1.83 -3.90
C SER A 18 7.78 -1.84 -4.25
N VAL A 19 8.22 -1.07 -5.26
CA VAL A 19 9.66 -0.93 -5.57
C VAL A 19 10.40 -0.26 -4.41
N GLY A 20 9.82 0.78 -3.81
CA GLY A 20 10.38 1.46 -2.64
C GLY A 20 10.46 0.55 -1.41
N ILE A 21 9.38 -0.17 -1.11
CA ILE A 21 9.34 -1.16 -0.02
C ILE A 21 10.37 -2.26 -0.24
N ALA A 22 10.50 -2.79 -1.46
CA ALA A 22 11.51 -3.79 -1.77
C ALA A 22 12.95 -3.24 -1.61
N ALA A 23 13.19 -1.97 -1.92
CA ALA A 23 14.48 -1.34 -1.69
C ALA A 23 14.81 -1.21 -0.19
N LEU A 24 13.83 -0.81 0.64
CA LEU A 24 13.99 -0.80 2.10
C LEU A 24 14.19 -2.21 2.66
N ALA A 25 13.42 -3.20 2.20
CA ALA A 25 13.52 -4.58 2.67
C ALA A 25 14.87 -5.22 2.34
N ARG A 26 15.52 -4.83 1.22
CA ARG A 26 16.89 -5.25 0.92
C ARG A 26 17.92 -4.66 1.90
N ARG A 27 17.66 -3.47 2.43
CA ARG A 27 18.53 -2.82 3.43
C ARG A 27 18.29 -3.38 4.83
N GLU A 28 17.06 -3.79 5.12
CA GLU A 28 16.61 -4.29 6.41
C GLU A 28 15.80 -5.59 6.27
N PRO A 29 16.46 -6.73 5.99
CA PRO A 29 15.77 -7.98 5.63
C PRO A 29 14.94 -8.58 6.78
N ASP A 30 15.30 -8.29 8.02
CA ASP A 30 14.59 -8.80 9.21
C ASP A 30 13.40 -7.93 9.64
N ASN A 31 13.17 -6.82 8.93
CA ASN A 31 12.08 -5.90 9.23
C ASN A 31 10.73 -6.48 8.77
N ARG A 32 10.03 -7.08 9.74
CA ARG A 32 8.72 -7.71 9.52
C ARG A 32 7.63 -6.74 9.08
N TRP A 33 7.75 -5.45 9.38
CA TRP A 33 6.77 -4.44 8.94
C TRP A 33 6.82 -4.26 7.42
N LEU A 34 8.02 -4.18 6.83
CA LEU A 34 8.20 -4.07 5.38
C LEU A 34 7.61 -5.27 4.64
N THR A 35 7.83 -6.48 5.17
CA THR A 35 7.25 -7.71 4.60
C THR A 35 5.71 -7.69 4.68
N SER A 36 5.15 -7.21 5.79
CA SER A 36 3.70 -7.11 5.97
C SER A 36 3.08 -6.07 5.03
N ILE A 37 3.70 -4.89 4.89
CA ILE A 37 3.27 -3.85 3.95
C ILE A 37 3.25 -4.42 2.53
N GLN A 38 4.33 -5.08 2.09
CA GLN A 38 4.40 -5.65 0.74
C GLN A 38 3.25 -6.64 0.47
N ARG A 39 2.99 -7.57 1.39
CA ARG A 39 1.90 -8.55 1.22
C ARG A 39 0.52 -7.90 1.12
N GLN A 40 0.29 -6.83 1.87
CA GLN A 40 -0.98 -6.10 1.80
C GLN A 40 -1.12 -5.32 0.49
N LEU A 41 -0.03 -4.73 -0.01
CA LEU A 41 -0.01 -4.09 -1.33
C LEU A 41 -0.29 -5.09 -2.44
N ASP A 42 0.33 -6.28 -2.39
CA ASP A 42 0.13 -7.36 -3.36
C ASP A 42 -1.33 -7.84 -3.36
N TYR A 43 -1.95 -7.95 -2.19
CA TYR A 43 -3.37 -8.28 -2.06
C TYR A 43 -4.25 -7.23 -2.75
N VAL A 44 -4.05 -5.95 -2.46
CA VAL A 44 -4.85 -4.88 -3.05
C VAL A 44 -4.68 -4.82 -4.57
N ASP A 45 -3.46 -4.94 -5.10
CA ASP A 45 -3.24 -5.00 -6.56
C ASP A 45 -3.92 -6.23 -7.18
N GLY A 46 -3.85 -7.38 -6.50
CA GLY A 46 -4.49 -8.62 -6.95
C GLY A 46 -6.01 -8.48 -7.09
N GLU A 47 -6.68 -7.96 -6.07
CA GLU A 47 -8.14 -7.77 -6.09
C GLU A 47 -8.54 -6.67 -7.09
N ALA A 48 -7.78 -5.57 -7.17
CA ALA A 48 -8.01 -4.51 -8.15
C ALA A 48 -7.85 -5.04 -9.59
N ARG A 49 -6.85 -5.89 -9.84
CA ARG A 49 -6.64 -6.55 -11.13
C ARG A 49 -7.76 -7.53 -11.48
N ALA A 50 -8.32 -8.21 -10.47
CA ALA A 50 -9.46 -9.09 -10.64
C ALA A 50 -10.79 -8.35 -10.91
N GLY A 51 -10.78 -7.01 -10.89
CA GLY A 51 -11.96 -6.19 -11.17
C GLY A 51 -12.98 -6.22 -10.03
N ARG A 52 -12.54 -6.47 -8.80
CA ARG A 52 -13.40 -6.46 -7.62
C ARG A 52 -13.87 -5.04 -7.32
N ASP A 53 -15.08 -4.94 -6.80
CA ASP A 53 -15.70 -3.72 -6.29
C ASP A 53 -15.57 -3.57 -4.76
N ARG A 54 -15.20 -4.65 -4.07
CA ARG A 54 -14.99 -4.70 -2.62
C ARG A 54 -13.83 -5.63 -2.25
N LEU A 55 -13.23 -5.40 -1.07
CA LEU A 55 -12.19 -6.28 -0.52
C LEU A 55 -12.74 -7.09 0.66
N ASP A 56 -12.70 -8.41 0.55
CA ASP A 56 -13.18 -9.30 1.63
C ASP A 56 -12.35 -9.14 2.93
N ARG A 57 -11.09 -8.71 2.82
CA ARG A 57 -10.19 -8.47 3.95
C ARG A 57 -9.91 -6.99 4.20
N ALA A 58 -10.81 -6.10 3.79
CA ALA A 58 -10.63 -4.65 3.95
C ALA A 58 -10.28 -4.24 5.41
N ALA A 59 -10.92 -4.85 6.39
CA ALA A 59 -10.71 -4.55 7.81
C ALA A 59 -9.32 -4.95 8.33
N GLU A 60 -8.63 -5.85 7.64
CA GLU A 60 -7.29 -6.34 8.02
C GLU A 60 -6.18 -5.48 7.40
N LEU A 61 -6.51 -4.58 6.47
CA LEU A 61 -5.54 -3.70 5.82
C LEU A 61 -5.13 -2.56 6.75
N ASN A 62 -3.88 -2.62 7.19
CA ASN A 62 -3.25 -1.68 8.10
C ASN A 62 -1.89 -1.18 7.62
N PHE A 63 -1.52 -1.41 6.35
CA PHE A 63 -0.23 -0.96 5.80
C PHE A 63 0.01 0.55 5.91
N GLY A 64 -1.03 1.39 5.94
CA GLY A 64 -0.90 2.82 6.27
C GLY A 64 -0.45 3.04 7.72
N LEU A 65 -1.04 2.32 8.68
CA LEU A 65 -0.59 2.37 10.08
C LEU A 65 0.85 1.82 10.23
N LEU A 66 1.18 0.74 9.53
CA LEU A 66 2.54 0.19 9.51
C LEU A 66 3.55 1.19 8.90
N ALA A 67 3.14 1.96 7.88
CA ALA A 67 3.96 3.03 7.34
C ALA A 67 4.25 4.09 8.40
N SER A 68 3.26 4.50 9.20
CA SER A 68 3.51 5.45 10.29
C SER A 68 4.39 4.93 11.42
N HIS A 69 4.43 3.62 11.63
CA HIS A 69 5.32 3.05 12.64
C HIS A 69 6.79 3.03 12.26
N TYR A 70 7.14 3.17 10.97
CA TYR A 70 8.51 2.95 10.53
C TYR A 70 8.88 3.71 9.26
N VAL A 71 8.06 3.61 8.22
CA VAL A 71 8.39 4.21 6.91
C VAL A 71 8.35 5.73 6.99
N ASP A 72 7.47 6.34 7.80
CA ASP A 72 7.42 7.79 8.03
C ASP A 72 8.80 8.35 8.46
N ASP A 73 9.53 7.64 9.30
CA ASP A 73 10.84 8.07 9.81
C ASP A 73 11.99 7.82 8.83
N VAL A 74 11.88 6.80 7.97
CA VAL A 74 12.97 6.33 7.10
C VAL A 74 12.86 6.90 5.68
N ASP A 75 11.65 6.94 5.13
CA ASP A 75 11.34 7.48 3.81
C ASP A 75 9.96 8.16 3.85
N PRO A 76 9.91 9.45 4.27
CA PRO A 76 8.65 10.18 4.40
C PRO A 76 7.84 10.29 3.10
N ALA A 77 8.53 10.28 1.95
CA ALA A 77 7.88 10.38 0.64
C ALA A 77 7.17 9.06 0.28
N LEU A 78 7.84 7.93 0.51
CA LEU A 78 7.22 6.61 0.35
C LEU A 78 6.06 6.43 1.34
N ALA A 79 6.22 6.88 2.58
CA ALA A 79 5.18 6.79 3.57
C ALA A 79 3.93 7.60 3.19
N ALA A 80 4.10 8.84 2.71
CA ALA A 80 3.01 9.64 2.17
C ALA A 80 2.26 8.95 1.01
N GLU A 81 2.99 8.25 0.13
CA GLU A 81 2.37 7.47 -0.95
C GLU A 81 1.60 6.25 -0.39
N LEU A 82 2.12 5.54 0.62
CA LEU A 82 1.42 4.43 1.28
C LEU A 82 0.13 4.90 1.98
N HIS A 83 0.16 6.07 2.61
CA HIS A 83 -1.02 6.69 3.21
C HIS A 83 -2.06 7.04 2.14
N ALA A 84 -1.64 7.63 1.02
CA ALA A 84 -2.51 7.94 -0.10
C ALA A 84 -3.15 6.68 -0.71
N ILE A 85 -2.36 5.62 -0.89
CA ILE A 85 -2.85 4.31 -1.35
C ILE A 85 -3.85 3.75 -0.33
N SER A 86 -3.57 3.80 0.98
CA SER A 86 -4.48 3.30 2.01
C SER A 86 -5.83 4.03 2.00
N ALA A 87 -5.82 5.35 1.92
CA ALA A 87 -7.02 6.16 1.81
C ALA A 87 -7.82 5.85 0.54
N ALA A 88 -7.12 5.72 -0.60
CA ALA A 88 -7.75 5.41 -1.88
C ALA A 88 -8.36 4.00 -1.89
N THR A 89 -7.68 2.99 -1.32
CA THR A 89 -8.21 1.64 -1.17
C THR A 89 -9.52 1.64 -0.38
N ARG A 90 -9.57 2.38 0.73
CA ARG A 90 -10.82 2.50 1.53
C ARG A 90 -11.93 3.17 0.74
N ARG A 91 -11.63 4.20 -0.05
CA ARG A 91 -12.64 4.89 -0.87
C ARG A 91 -13.14 4.04 -2.03
N LEU A 92 -12.24 3.34 -2.73
CA LEU A 92 -12.54 2.60 -3.95
C LEU A 92 -13.22 1.25 -3.68
N PHE A 93 -12.98 0.65 -2.51
CA PHE A 93 -13.49 -0.69 -2.17
C PHE A 93 -14.27 -0.75 -0.85
N GLY A 94 -14.44 0.36 -0.14
CA GLY A 94 -15.03 0.39 1.20
C GLY A 94 -16.54 0.22 1.25
N GLY A 95 -17.25 0.44 0.14
CA GLY A 95 -18.72 0.44 0.10
C GLY A 95 -19.33 1.68 0.72
#